data_AF-A0A917LIM8-F1
#
_entry.id   AF-A0A917LIM8-F1
#
_cell.length_a   1.000
_cell.length_b   1.000
_cell.length_c   1.000
_cell.angle_alpha   90.00
_cell.angle_beta   90.00
_cell.angle_gamma   90.00
#
_symmetry.space_group_name_H-M   'P 1'
#
loop_
_entity.id
_entity.type
_entity.pdbx_description
1 polymer ?
#
loop_
_entity_poly.entity_id
_entity_poly.type
_entity_poly.pdbx_seq_one_letter_code
_entity_poly.pdbx_strand_id
1 'polypeptide(L)'
;MSHTRYEEVLPALETKVADLQTLSGICLSPQALWAYCLQCVWYNISPQALPIHKVVAQIFAIQPADLQVSERRIGFAEVTPEELAVLHANLHEQ
;
A
#
# COMPACT_ATOMS: atom_id res chain seq x y z
N MET A 1 -10.15 7.96 23.37
CA MET A 1 -9.29 6.99 22.66
C MET A 1 -9.41 7.30 21.19
N SER A 2 -8.35 7.82 20.57
CA SER A 2 -8.36 8.19 19.16
C SER A 2 -8.27 6.90 18.33
N HIS A 3 -9.41 6.29 18.01
CA HIS A 3 -9.44 5.21 17.02
C HIS A 3 -8.78 5.74 15.75
N THR A 4 -7.79 5.01 15.26
CA THR A 4 -7.15 5.40 14.01
C THR A 4 -8.15 5.13 12.89
N ARG A 5 -8.33 6.08 11.97
CA ARG A 5 -9.25 5.96 10.82
C ARG A 5 -9.08 4.65 10.05
N TYR A 6 -7.87 4.09 10.11
CA TYR A 6 -7.48 2.80 9.59
C TYR A 6 -8.31 1.64 10.18
N GLU A 7 -8.48 1.57 11.50
CA GLU A 7 -9.22 0.48 12.16
C GLU A 7 -10.69 0.46 11.73
N GLU A 8 -11.29 1.64 11.55
CA GLU A 8 -12.70 1.76 11.14
C GLU A 8 -12.95 1.27 9.71
N VAL A 9 -11.94 1.34 8.83
CA VAL A 9 -12.04 0.94 7.43
C VAL A 9 -11.28 -0.35 7.11
N LEU A 10 -10.71 -1.01 8.11
CA LEU A 10 -9.98 -2.27 7.93
C LEU A 10 -10.82 -3.31 7.17
N PRO A 11 -12.11 -3.55 7.49
CA PRO A 11 -12.92 -4.51 6.73
C PRO A 11 -13.06 -4.14 5.23
N ALA A 12 -13.13 -2.84 4.92
CA ALA A 12 -13.19 -2.36 3.54
C ALA A 12 -11.87 -2.56 2.81
N LEU A 13 -10.74 -2.32 3.49
CA LEU A 13 -9.40 -2.57 2.95
C LEU A 13 -9.17 -4.06 2.69
N GLU A 14 -9.52 -4.94 3.63
CA GLU A 14 -9.40 -6.39 3.47
C GLU A 14 -10.25 -6.91 2.31
N THR A 15 -11.50 -6.45 2.21
CA THR A 15 -12.38 -6.79 1.09
C THR A 15 -11.78 -6.35 -0.24
N LYS A 16 -11.30 -5.10 -0.32
CA LYS A 16 -10.71 -4.57 -1.55
C LYS A 16 -9.43 -5.30 -1.96
N VAL A 17 -8.59 -5.68 -1.00
CA VAL A 17 -7.41 -6.50 -1.25
C VAL A 17 -7.79 -7.86 -1.84
N ALA A 18 -8.79 -8.53 -1.25
CA ALA A 18 -9.27 -9.81 -1.77
C ALA A 18 -9.82 -9.70 -3.20
N ASP A 19 -10.55 -8.60 -3.50
CA ASP A 19 -11.03 -8.30 -4.85
C ASP A 19 -9.89 -8.09 -5.84
N LEU A 20 -8.89 -7.28 -5.47
CA LEU A 20 -7.73 -6.99 -6.31
C LEU A 20 -6.89 -8.24 -6.60
N GLN A 21 -6.75 -9.11 -5.60
CA GLN A 21 -6.08 -10.40 -5.75
C GLN A 21 -6.85 -11.32 -6.69
N THR A 22 -8.17 -11.45 -6.50
CA THR A 22 -9.01 -12.36 -7.28
C THR A 22 -9.17 -11.92 -8.72
N LEU A 23 -9.35 -10.62 -8.97
CA LEU A 23 -9.69 -10.07 -10.29
C LEU A 23 -8.46 -9.70 -11.11
N SER A 24 -7.33 -9.40 -10.48
CA SER A 24 -6.17 -8.81 -11.17
C SER A 24 -4.84 -9.43 -10.76
N GLY A 25 -4.84 -10.42 -9.86
CA GLY A 25 -3.63 -11.08 -9.38
C GLY A 25 -2.73 -10.18 -8.52
N ILE A 26 -3.18 -8.97 -8.16
CA ILE A 26 -2.39 -8.03 -7.36
C ILE A 26 -2.45 -8.49 -5.90
N CYS A 27 -1.29 -8.87 -5.37
CA CYS A 27 -1.15 -9.26 -3.97
C CYS A 27 -0.55 -8.11 -3.17
N LEU A 28 -1.33 -7.47 -2.30
CA LEU A 28 -0.85 -6.46 -1.36
C LEU A 28 -1.54 -6.59 -0.01
N SER A 29 -0.93 -6.06 1.05
CA SER A 29 -1.56 -6.05 2.38
C SER A 29 -2.55 -4.89 2.54
N PRO A 30 -3.55 -5.00 3.43
CA PRO A 30 -4.44 -3.88 3.78
C PRO A 30 -3.67 -2.63 4.24
N GLN A 31 -2.53 -2.81 4.93
CA GLN A 31 -1.64 -1.74 5.33
C GLN A 31 -0.99 -1.05 4.12
N ALA A 32 -0.54 -1.82 3.12
CA ALA A 32 0.02 -1.27 1.89
C ALA A 32 -1.04 -0.49 1.09
N LEU A 33 -2.27 -1.01 1.02
CA LEU A 33 -3.38 -0.31 0.36
C LEU A 33 -3.69 1.01 1.07
N TRP A 34 -3.71 1.00 2.40
CA TRP A 34 -3.90 2.21 3.19
C TRP A 34 -2.78 3.24 2.98
N ALA A 35 -1.52 2.80 2.95
CA ALA A 35 -0.39 3.66 2.67
C ALA A 35 -0.48 4.30 1.28
N TYR A 36 -0.87 3.52 0.27
CA TYR A 36 -1.16 4.03 -1.07
C TYR A 36 -2.26 5.09 -1.06
N CYS A 37 -3.37 4.84 -0.34
CA CYS A 37 -4.45 5.81 -0.22
C CYS A 37 -3.95 7.12 0.40
N LEU A 38 -3.14 7.07 1.45
CA LEU A 38 -2.56 8.26 2.08
C LEU A 38 -1.63 9.03 1.13
N GLN A 39 -0.78 8.32 0.37
CA GLN A 39 0.24 8.94 -0.47
C GLN A 39 -0.29 9.45 -1.81
N CYS A 40 -1.32 8.80 -2.38
CA CYS A 40 -1.79 9.08 -3.73
C CYS A 40 -3.23 9.62 -3.76
N VAL A 41 -4.15 9.01 -3.01
CA VAL A 41 -5.58 9.38 -3.04
C VAL A 41 -5.88 10.58 -2.15
N TRP A 42 -5.23 10.65 -0.99
CA TRP A 42 -5.45 11.66 0.05
C TRP A 42 -4.21 12.51 0.33
N TYR A 43 -3.30 12.66 -0.62
CA TYR A 43 -2.03 13.38 -0.45
C TYR A 43 -2.18 14.77 0.20
N ASN A 44 -3.26 15.50 -0.13
CA ASN A 44 -3.55 16.83 0.43
C ASN A 44 -4.79 16.86 1.35
N ILE A 45 -5.33 15.72 1.75
CA ILE A 45 -6.59 15.62 2.50
C ILE A 45 -6.38 14.73 3.72
N SER A 46 -6.77 15.20 4.90
CA SER A 46 -6.78 14.33 6.07
C SER A 46 -7.96 13.36 6.01
N PRO A 47 -7.75 12.02 5.96
CA PRO A 47 -8.85 11.05 5.92
C PRO A 47 -9.68 11.04 7.21
N GLN A 48 -9.13 11.59 8.31
CA GLN A 48 -9.85 11.83 9.56
C GLN A 48 -10.95 12.90 9.41
N ALA A 49 -10.78 13.84 8.48
CA ALA A 49 -11.75 14.91 8.23
C ALA A 49 -12.84 14.51 7.21
N LEU A 50 -12.65 13.40 6.49
CA LEU A 50 -13.64 12.88 5.54
C LEU A 50 -14.69 12.05 6.28
N PRO A 51 -15.97 12.04 5.86
CA PRO A 51 -16.96 11.08 6.36
C PRO A 51 -16.58 9.63 6.06
N ILE A 52 -16.92 8.68 6.94
CA ILE A 52 -16.49 7.26 6.83
C ILE A 52 -16.92 6.63 5.50
N HIS A 53 -18.15 6.89 5.07
CA HIS A 53 -18.69 6.37 3.81
C HIS A 53 -17.93 6.91 2.59
N LYS A 54 -17.35 8.12 2.66
CA LYS A 54 -16.52 8.67 1.59
C LYS A 54 -15.16 7.98 1.53
N VAL A 55 -14.55 7.74 2.69
CA VAL A 55 -13.28 7.00 2.78
C VAL A 55 -13.45 5.60 2.20
N VAL A 56 -14.50 4.88 2.61
CA VAL A 56 -14.81 3.54 2.08
C VAL A 56 -15.06 3.58 0.56
N ALA A 57 -15.90 4.51 0.08
CA ALA A 57 -16.16 4.63 -1.35
C ALA A 57 -14.88 4.90 -2.17
N GLN A 58 -13.96 5.71 -1.64
CA GLN A 58 -12.69 6.00 -2.29
C GLN A 58 -11.75 4.79 -2.32
N ILE A 59 -11.72 3.96 -1.26
CA ILE A 59 -10.97 2.69 -1.25
C ILE A 59 -11.49 1.77 -2.37
N PHE A 60 -12.81 1.62 -2.49
CA PHE A 60 -13.41 0.75 -3.51
C PHE A 60 -13.26 1.28 -4.93
N ALA A 61 -13.10 2.59 -5.10
CA ALA A 61 -12.87 3.23 -6.40
C ALA A 61 -11.48 2.95 -6.99
N ILE A 62 -10.52 2.48 -6.19
CA ILE A 62 -9.17 2.15 -6.66
C ILE A 62 -9.23 1.04 -7.69
N GLN A 63 -8.66 1.27 -8.87
CA GLN A 63 -8.58 0.29 -9.93
C GLN A 63 -7.20 -0.39 -9.95
N PRO A 64 -7.11 -1.62 -10.46
CA PRO A 64 -5.83 -2.31 -10.62
C PRO A 64 -4.79 -1.49 -11.39
N ALA A 65 -5.22 -0.73 -12.40
CA ALA A 65 -4.36 0.13 -13.21
C ALA A 65 -3.71 1.27 -12.40
N ASP A 66 -4.35 1.74 -11.33
CA ASP A 66 -3.81 2.80 -10.47
C ASP A 66 -2.62 2.29 -9.62
N LEU A 67 -2.59 0.99 -9.35
CA LEU A 67 -1.57 0.34 -8.53
C LEU A 67 -0.33 -0.05 -9.35
N GLN A 68 -0.50 -0.45 -10.62
CA GLN A 68 0.63 -0.80 -11.51
C GLN A 68 1.57 0.37 -11.81
N VAL A 69 1.08 1.61 -11.78
CA VAL A 69 1.91 2.81 -11.92
C VAL A 69 2.74 3.08 -10.66
N SER A 70 2.29 2.56 -9.52
CA SER A 70 2.86 2.87 -8.21
C SER A 70 4.07 2.04 -7.86
N GLU A 71 4.25 0.84 -8.43
CA GLU A 71 5.49 0.05 -8.30
C GLU A 71 6.72 0.80 -8.87
N ARG A 72 6.52 1.68 -9.87
CA ARG A 72 7.59 2.57 -10.36
C ARG A 72 7.87 3.77 -9.46
N ARG A 73 6.95 4.13 -8.56
CA ARG A 73 7.05 5.34 -7.71
C ARG A 73 7.40 5.02 -6.26
N ILE A 74 6.96 3.89 -5.75
CA ILE A 74 7.36 3.35 -4.45
C ILE A 74 8.59 2.51 -4.74
N GLY A 75 9.77 3.14 -4.66
CA GLY A 75 11.05 2.46 -4.83
C GLY A 75 11.19 1.32 -3.81
N PHE A 76 10.72 0.13 -4.17
CA PHE A 76 11.43 -1.07 -3.82
C PHE A 76 12.67 -1.04 -4.69
N ALA A 77 13.80 -0.61 -4.10
CA ALA A 77 15.09 -0.91 -4.69
C ALA A 77 15.12 -2.42 -4.85
N GLU A 78 15.00 -2.87 -6.10
CA GLU A 78 15.32 -4.22 -6.49
C GLU A 78 16.79 -4.40 -6.12
N VAL A 79 17.06 -4.91 -4.91
CA VAL A 79 18.41 -5.28 -4.52
C VAL A 79 18.80 -6.36 -5.50
N THR A 80 19.62 -5.99 -6.48
CA THR A 80 20.12 -6.94 -7.45
C THR A 80 20.97 -7.96 -6.70
N PRO A 81 21.04 -9.21 -7.16
CA PRO A 81 21.91 -10.22 -6.55
C PRO A 81 23.37 -9.78 -6.43
N GLU A 82 23.80 -8.77 -7.21
CA GLU A 82 25.11 -8.13 -7.10
C GLU A 82 25.28 -7.30 -5.82
N GLU A 83 24.26 -6.55 -5.36
CA GLU A 83 24.35 -5.78 -4.12
C GLU A 83 24.29 -6.69 -2.87
N LEU A 84 23.58 -7.82 -2.94
CA LEU A 84 23.57 -8.83 -1.88
C LEU A 84 24.96 -9.47 -1.68
N ALA A 85 25.72 -9.65 -2.77
CA ALA A 85 27.07 -10.22 -2.72
C ALA A 85 28.07 -9.29 -2.02
N VAL A 86 27.95 -7.97 -2.19
CA VAL A 86 28.81 -6.97 -1.53
C VAL A 86 28.60 -6.97 -0.01
N LEU A 87 27.36 -7.14 0.46
CA LEU A 87 27.06 -7.22 1.90
C LEU A 87 27.62 -8.51 2.53
N HIS A 88 27.61 -9.63 1.82
CA HIS A 88 28.22 -10.88 2.28
C HIS A 88 29.75 -10.84 2.27
N ALA A 89 30.39 -10.11 1.36
CA ALA A 89 31.84 -9.96 1.32
C ALA A 89 32.36 -9.19 2.57
N ASN A 90 31.66 -8.14 2.99
CA ASN A 90 32.06 -7.32 4.14
C ASN A 90 31.86 -7.99 5.50
N LEU A 91 31.17 -9.14 5.57
CA LEU A 91 30.99 -9.90 6.81
C LEU A 91 32.13 -10.89 7.09
N HIS A 92 33.07 -11.09 6.15
CA HIS A 92 34.18 -12.03 6.27
C HIS A 92 35.53 -11.35 6.59
N GLU A 93 35.58 -10.02 6.66
CA GLU A 93 36.80 -9.24 6.99
C GLU A 93 36.75 -8.59 8.39
N GLN A 94 36.11 -9.25 9.37
CA GLN A 94 36.27 -8.93 10.80
C GLN A 94 36.81 -10.11 11.60
#